data_AF-A0AA51QSW4-F1
#
_entry.id   AF-A0AA51QSW4-F1
#
_cell.length_a   1.000
_cell.length_b   1.000
_cell.length_c   1.000
_cell.angle_alpha   90.00
_cell.angle_beta   90.00
_cell.angle_gamma   90.00
#
_symmetry.space_group_name_H-M   'P 1'
#
loop_
_entity.id
_entity.type
_entity.pdbx_description
1 polymer ?
#
loop_
_entity_poly.entity_id
_entity_poly.type
_entity_poly.pdbx_seq_one_letter_code
_entity_poly.pdbx_strand_id
1 'polypeptide(L)'
;MFSFLQKENIPHIVPVRKHGRELKKILRGNHSRYAQYTMMGTGEPLDLTLAIDVKYLQGRNKKFRNVNLGYVVYGIGWNPRKISSIYKNRFAIESSFRIRNIVRTKTSSRNVVLRYLLTIISFLLKNIRVSLQWIFFSKVQRGPRTIHEDLFRFDLFHLFVWEGLRKKLKFVTVISVLRRIS
;
A
#
# COMPACT_ATOMS: atom_id res chain seq x y z
N MET A 1 22.82 7.06 3.35
CA MET A 1 21.74 6.59 4.25
C MET A 1 22.15 5.32 4.99
N PHE A 2 22.40 4.20 4.31
CA PHE A 2 22.80 2.95 4.99
C PHE A 2 24.10 3.09 5.80
N SER A 3 25.06 3.86 5.29
CA SER A 3 26.31 4.19 6.00
C SER A 3 26.07 4.81 7.37
N PHE A 4 25.16 5.78 7.45
CA PHE A 4 24.76 6.41 8.71
C PHE A 4 24.10 5.41 9.67
N LEU A 5 23.16 4.58 9.17
CA LEU A 5 22.46 3.60 10.02
C LEU A 5 23.40 2.53 10.59
N GLN A 6 24.38 2.09 9.80
CA GLN A 6 25.39 1.14 10.27
C GLN A 6 26.36 1.79 11.27
N LYS A 7 26.77 3.05 11.03
CA LYS A 7 27.63 3.80 11.94
C LYS A 7 26.97 3.99 13.31
N GLU A 8 25.68 4.30 13.34
CA GLU A 8 24.89 4.44 14.57
C GLU A 8 24.43 3.09 15.16
N ASN A 9 24.86 1.96 14.57
CA ASN A 9 24.52 0.60 14.98
C ASN A 9 22.99 0.34 15.11
N ILE A 10 22.19 0.93 14.20
CA ILE A 10 20.73 0.84 14.24
C ILE A 10 20.27 -0.39 13.43
N PRO A 11 19.62 -1.39 14.07
CA PRO A 11 19.09 -2.54 13.36
C PRO A 11 17.98 -2.14 12.38
N HIS A 12 18.09 -2.58 11.12
CA HIS A 12 17.13 -2.18 10.09
C HIS A 12 16.86 -3.28 9.07
N ILE A 13 15.68 -3.17 8.44
CA ILE A 13 15.22 -4.02 7.34
C ILE A 13 14.67 -3.08 6.26
N VAL A 14 15.30 -3.07 5.08
CA VAL A 14 14.91 -2.19 3.97
C VAL A 14 14.74 -3.00 2.69
N PRO A 15 13.61 -2.87 1.96
CA PRO A 15 13.39 -3.65 0.75
C PRO A 15 14.32 -3.17 -0.36
N VAL A 16 14.81 -4.13 -1.14
CA VAL A 16 15.67 -3.84 -2.28
C VAL A 16 14.84 -3.81 -3.55
N ARG A 17 14.93 -2.72 -4.29
CA ARG A 17 14.41 -2.65 -5.66
C ARG A 17 15.39 -3.32 -6.60
N LYS A 18 14.89 -4.06 -7.59
CA LYS A 18 15.70 -4.74 -8.61
C LYS A 18 16.31 -3.73 -9.59
N HIS A 19 17.33 -3.01 -9.15
CA HIS A 19 17.99 -1.96 -9.89
C HIS A 19 19.48 -2.29 -10.09
N GLY A 20 20.03 -1.99 -11.26
CA GLY A 20 21.41 -2.38 -11.62
C GLY A 20 21.55 -3.84 -12.09
N ARG A 21 22.60 -4.11 -12.88
CA ARG A 21 22.87 -5.44 -13.45
C ARG A 21 23.34 -6.43 -12.37
N GLU A 22 24.22 -5.98 -11.48
CA GLU A 22 24.80 -6.79 -10.41
C GLU A 22 23.76 -7.25 -9.40
N LEU A 23 22.94 -6.33 -8.88
CA LEU A 23 21.88 -6.64 -7.94
C LEU A 23 20.83 -7.60 -8.56
N LYS A 24 20.53 -7.46 -9.85
CA LYS A 24 19.67 -8.42 -10.56
C LYS A 24 20.30 -9.82 -10.61
N LYS A 25 21.61 -9.94 -10.76
CA LYS A 25 22.33 -11.23 -10.70
C LYS A 25 22.28 -11.82 -9.29
N ILE A 26 22.63 -11.04 -8.27
CA ILE A 26 22.63 -11.47 -6.85
C ILE A 26 21.24 -11.94 -6.43
N LEU A 27 20.20 -11.20 -6.82
CA LEU A 27 18.81 -11.54 -6.50
C LEU A 27 18.29 -12.75 -7.29
N ARG A 28 18.98 -13.26 -8.31
CA ARG A 28 18.52 -14.41 -9.11
C ARG A 28 18.89 -15.73 -8.43
N GLY A 29 17.96 -16.68 -8.33
CA GLY A 29 18.21 -18.01 -7.76
C GLY A 29 16.93 -18.66 -7.24
N ASN A 30 17.04 -19.91 -6.79
CA ASN A 30 15.87 -20.76 -6.48
C ASN A 30 15.63 -20.97 -4.98
N HIS A 31 16.57 -20.59 -4.11
CA HIS A 31 16.49 -20.78 -2.67
C HIS A 31 16.68 -19.46 -1.91
N SER A 32 15.95 -19.34 -0.80
CA SER A 32 16.10 -18.24 0.15
C SER A 32 17.48 -18.33 0.81
N ARG A 33 18.22 -17.22 0.84
CA ARG A 33 19.62 -17.20 1.26
C ARG A 33 20.07 -15.81 1.68
N TYR A 34 21.24 -15.76 2.29
CA TYR A 34 21.99 -14.52 2.49
C TYR A 34 22.97 -14.29 1.35
N ALA A 35 23.22 -13.03 1.02
CA ALA A 35 24.24 -12.63 0.07
C ALA A 35 24.89 -11.31 0.53
N GLN A 36 26.16 -11.12 0.23
CA GLN A 36 26.81 -9.82 0.42
C GLN A 36 26.68 -9.00 -0.86
N TYR A 37 26.53 -7.69 -0.70
CA TYR A 37 26.46 -6.73 -1.79
C TYR A 37 27.17 -5.46 -1.38
N THR A 38 28.18 -5.08 -2.16
CA THR A 38 28.87 -3.81 -1.97
C THR A 38 28.15 -2.74 -2.80
N MET A 39 27.60 -1.74 -2.13
CA MET A 39 26.97 -0.61 -2.79
C MET A 39 28.05 0.41 -3.15
N MET A 40 28.33 0.55 -4.44
CA MET A 40 29.16 1.64 -4.98
C MET A 40 28.28 2.87 -5.21
N GLY A 41 28.53 3.94 -4.45
CA GLY A 41 27.83 5.21 -4.54
C GLY A 41 28.80 6.38 -4.70
N THR A 42 28.31 7.60 -4.48
CA THR A 42 29.13 8.84 -4.55
C THR A 42 30.14 8.98 -3.41
N GLY A 43 30.21 8.01 -2.50
CA GLY A 43 31.14 7.99 -1.37
C GLY A 43 31.81 6.63 -1.25
N GLU A 44 32.29 6.29 -0.06
CA GLU A 44 32.98 5.03 0.18
C GLU A 44 32.11 3.80 -0.14
N PRO A 45 32.69 2.72 -0.68
CA PRO A 45 32.01 1.45 -0.88
C PRO A 45 31.43 0.96 0.44
N LEU A 46 30.14 0.62 0.45
CA LEU A 46 29.45 0.16 1.64
C LEU A 46 29.00 -1.29 1.50
N ASP A 47 29.45 -2.14 2.41
CA ASP A 47 29.05 -3.53 2.43
C ASP A 47 27.68 -3.71 3.10
N LEU A 48 26.78 -4.34 2.35
CA LEU A 48 25.41 -4.60 2.75
C LEU A 48 25.14 -6.10 2.74
N THR A 49 24.59 -6.60 3.84
CA THR A 49 24.06 -7.96 3.90
C THR A 49 22.63 -7.98 3.38
N LEU A 50 22.39 -8.83 2.38
CA LEU A 50 21.09 -9.04 1.75
C LEU A 50 20.48 -10.35 2.22
N ALA A 51 19.28 -10.27 2.81
CA ALA A 51 18.40 -11.41 3.00
C ALA A 51 17.49 -11.56 1.78
N ILE A 52 17.59 -12.70 1.09
CA ILE A 52 16.81 -13.00 -0.11
C ILE A 52 15.80 -14.08 0.22
N ASP A 53 14.52 -13.77 0.04
CA ASP A 53 13.42 -14.73 0.16
C ASP A 53 12.88 -15.09 -1.22
N VAL A 54 12.83 -16.39 -1.52
CA VAL A 54 12.31 -16.92 -2.79
C VAL A 54 10.91 -17.48 -2.55
N LYS A 55 9.93 -16.90 -3.27
CA LYS A 55 8.54 -17.36 -3.26
C LYS A 55 8.13 -17.83 -4.64
N TYR A 56 7.55 -19.02 -4.73
CA TYR A 56 6.92 -19.48 -5.96
C TYR A 56 5.57 -18.78 -6.15
N LEU A 57 5.38 -18.11 -7.29
CA LEU A 57 4.07 -17.63 -7.70
C LEU A 57 3.28 -18.81 -8.24
N GLN A 58 2.42 -19.38 -7.41
CA GLN A 58 1.55 -20.50 -7.76
C GLN A 58 0.33 -19.99 -8.55
N GLY A 59 0.55 -19.49 -9.77
CA GLY A 59 -0.50 -18.93 -10.63
C GLY A 59 -1.01 -17.54 -10.24
N ARG A 60 -0.46 -16.93 -9.17
CA ARG A 60 -0.81 -15.56 -8.77
C ARG A 60 -0.45 -14.58 -9.88
N ASN A 61 -1.39 -13.71 -10.24
CA ASN A 61 -1.26 -12.75 -11.35
C ASN A 61 -0.90 -13.40 -12.69
N LYS A 62 -1.41 -14.62 -12.97
CA LYS A 62 -1.11 -15.40 -14.19
C LYS A 62 0.39 -15.69 -14.39
N LYS A 63 1.17 -15.74 -13.31
CA LYS A 63 2.61 -16.00 -13.34
C LYS A 63 2.91 -17.29 -12.58
N PHE A 64 3.66 -18.19 -13.23
CA PHE A 64 4.16 -19.46 -12.68
C PHE A 64 5.68 -19.41 -12.59
N ARG A 65 6.20 -18.58 -11.68
CA ARG A 65 7.65 -18.38 -11.55
C ARG A 65 8.07 -18.03 -10.14
N ASN A 66 9.34 -18.28 -9.86
CA ASN A 66 9.99 -17.80 -8.64
C ASN A 66 10.08 -16.27 -8.64
N VAL A 67 9.69 -15.67 -7.53
CA VAL A 67 9.89 -14.26 -7.22
C VAL A 67 10.83 -14.15 -6.05
N ASN A 68 11.94 -13.49 -6.32
CA ASN A 68 12.99 -13.27 -5.34
C ASN A 68 12.82 -11.86 -4.78
N LEU A 69 12.58 -11.79 -3.48
CA LEU A 69 12.41 -10.58 -2.68
C LEU A 69 13.70 -10.36 -1.91
N GLY A 70 14.37 -9.22 -2.13
CA GLY A 70 15.61 -8.87 -1.43
C GLY A 70 15.35 -7.83 -0.35
N TYR A 71 16.04 -7.97 0.78
CA TYR A 71 16.01 -7.05 1.90
C TYR A 71 17.44 -6.78 2.36
N VAL A 72 17.83 -5.50 2.48
CA VAL A 72 19.03 -5.13 3.23
C VAL A 72 18.73 -5.30 4.70
N VAL A 73 19.58 -6.04 5.41
CA VAL A 73 19.46 -6.26 6.85
C VAL A 73 20.77 -5.98 7.56
N TYR A 74 20.65 -5.41 8.75
CA TYR A 74 21.77 -5.12 9.64
C TYR A 74 21.36 -5.36 11.09
N GLY A 75 22.23 -5.99 11.88
CA GLY A 75 21.98 -6.33 13.29
C GLY A 75 20.91 -7.41 13.54
N ILE A 76 20.49 -8.15 12.51
CA ILE A 76 19.38 -9.13 12.58
C ILE A 76 19.76 -10.42 11.84
N GLY A 77 19.88 -11.53 12.57
CA GLY A 77 20.23 -12.87 12.04
C GLY A 77 19.04 -13.80 11.78
N TRP A 78 17.86 -13.26 11.43
CA TRP A 78 16.65 -14.09 11.27
C TRP A 78 16.64 -14.89 9.96
N ASN A 79 15.76 -15.88 9.82
CA ASN A 79 15.58 -16.53 8.52
C ASN A 79 15.02 -15.52 7.49
N PRO A 80 15.50 -15.48 6.23
CA PRO A 80 14.98 -14.58 5.19
C PRO A 80 13.45 -14.65 5.01
N ARG A 81 12.84 -15.82 5.20
CA ARG A 81 11.37 -15.97 5.19
C ARG A 81 10.69 -15.19 6.32
N LYS A 82 11.28 -15.19 7.52
CA LYS A 82 10.79 -14.42 8.68
C LYS A 82 10.91 -12.92 8.42
N ILE A 83 12.03 -12.47 7.88
CA ILE A 83 12.27 -11.07 7.50
C ILE A 83 11.20 -10.58 6.50
N SER A 84 10.96 -11.37 5.45
CA SER A 84 9.92 -11.12 4.44
C SER A 84 8.52 -11.04 5.05
N SER A 85 8.19 -11.91 6.01
CA SER A 85 6.89 -11.88 6.71
C SER A 85 6.73 -10.63 7.58
N ILE A 86 7.73 -10.30 8.40
CA ILE A 86 7.72 -9.10 9.26
C ILE A 86 7.65 -7.83 8.41
N TYR A 87 8.43 -7.75 7.33
CA TYR A 87 8.40 -6.60 6.43
C TYR A 87 7.05 -6.45 5.73
N LYS A 88 6.39 -7.56 5.35
CA LYS A 88 5.06 -7.52 4.74
C LYS A 88 4.03 -6.84 5.66
N ASN A 89 4.12 -7.01 6.97
CA ASN A 89 3.24 -6.33 7.92
C ASN A 89 3.49 -4.80 7.95
N ARG A 90 4.75 -4.36 7.77
CA ARG A 90 5.09 -2.92 7.67
C ARG A 90 4.50 -2.25 6.42
N PHE A 91 4.28 -3.01 5.33
CA PHE A 91 3.69 -2.47 4.11
C PHE A 91 2.28 -1.89 4.33
N ALA A 92 1.51 -2.38 5.31
CA ALA A 92 0.21 -1.81 5.66
C ALA A 92 0.31 -0.34 6.13
N ILE A 93 1.42 0.01 6.78
CA ILE A 93 1.69 1.38 7.22
C ILE A 93 2.06 2.24 6.00
N GLU A 94 2.93 1.74 5.11
CA GLU A 94 3.32 2.44 3.88
C GLU A 94 2.14 2.66 2.92
N SER A 95 1.22 1.70 2.82
CA SER A 95 0.01 1.85 2.00
C SER A 95 -0.89 2.93 2.57
N SER A 96 -1.01 3.02 3.90
CA SER A 96 -1.75 4.09 4.59
C SER A 96 -1.14 5.47 4.28
N PHE A 97 0.19 5.60 4.26
CA PHE A 97 0.86 6.84 3.82
C PHE A 97 0.57 7.19 2.35
N ARG A 98 0.58 6.21 1.44
CA ARG A 98 0.21 6.43 0.03
C ARG A 98 -1.24 6.88 -0.12
N ILE A 99 -2.15 6.28 0.65
CA ILE A 99 -3.56 6.65 0.67
C ILE A 99 -3.72 8.10 1.12
N ARG A 100 -2.98 8.55 2.15
CA ARG A 100 -3.00 9.94 2.60
C ARG A 100 -2.72 10.93 1.47
N ASN A 101 -1.74 10.65 0.62
CA ASN A 101 -1.38 11.57 -0.46
C ASN A 101 -2.49 11.68 -1.52
N ILE A 102 -3.20 10.58 -1.78
CA ILE A 102 -4.33 10.53 -2.73
C ILE A 102 -5.57 11.23 -2.16
N VAL A 103 -5.81 11.04 -0.86
CA VAL A 103 -7.05 11.45 -0.18
C VAL A 103 -6.97 12.89 0.34
N ARG A 104 -5.79 13.52 0.32
CA ARG A 104 -5.60 14.89 0.78
C ARG A 104 -6.52 15.84 0.01
N THR A 105 -7.56 16.34 0.67
CA THR A 105 -8.48 17.32 0.10
C THR A 105 -7.70 18.60 -0.23
N LYS A 106 -7.70 19.00 -1.50
CA LYS A 106 -7.13 20.28 -1.93
C LYS A 106 -8.11 21.40 -1.55
N THR A 107 -8.12 21.78 -0.28
CA THR A 107 -8.98 22.85 0.24
C THR A 107 -8.17 24.14 0.35
N SER A 108 -8.69 25.27 -0.18
CA SER A 108 -8.07 26.60 -0.11
C SER A 108 -8.17 27.25 1.29
N SER A 109 -8.84 26.59 2.25
CA SER A 109 -9.03 27.13 3.60
C SER A 109 -7.69 27.23 4.36
N ARG A 110 -7.46 28.40 4.97
CA ARG A 110 -6.32 28.67 5.87
C ARG A 110 -6.40 27.91 7.19
N ASN A 111 -7.58 27.42 7.59
CA ASN A 111 -7.76 26.73 8.86
C ASN A 111 -7.22 25.29 8.80
N VAL A 112 -6.17 25.04 9.58
CA VAL A 112 -5.48 23.75 9.68
C VAL A 112 -6.38 22.66 10.28
N VAL A 113 -7.20 22.99 11.29
CA VAL A 113 -8.10 22.05 11.97
C VAL A 113 -9.12 21.48 10.99
N LEU A 114 -9.74 22.34 10.17
CA LEU A 114 -10.71 21.90 9.15
C LEU A 114 -10.07 20.98 8.11
N ARG A 115 -8.83 21.27 7.69
CA ARG A 115 -8.09 20.42 6.74
C ARG A 115 -7.82 19.04 7.31
N TYR A 116 -7.44 18.96 8.59
CA TYR A 116 -7.24 17.68 9.27
C TYR A 116 -8.54 16.89 9.41
N LEU A 117 -9.62 17.54 9.84
CA LEU A 117 -10.93 16.92 9.96
C LEU A 117 -11.38 16.31 8.62
N LEU A 118 -11.31 17.08 7.54
CA LEU A 118 -11.65 16.61 6.19
C LEU A 118 -10.75 15.46 5.72
N THR A 119 -9.47 15.49 6.07
CA THR A 119 -8.54 14.39 5.76
C THR A 119 -8.93 13.10 6.49
N ILE A 120 -9.30 13.20 7.76
CA ILE A 120 -9.74 12.04 8.57
C ILE A 120 -11.04 11.46 8.01
N ILE A 121 -12.03 12.31 7.73
CA ILE A 121 -13.33 11.89 7.14
C ILE A 121 -13.09 11.19 5.80
N SER A 122 -12.22 11.74 4.96
CA SER A 122 -11.95 11.18 3.64
C SER A 122 -11.22 9.83 3.73
N PHE A 123 -10.35 9.64 4.74
CA PHE A 123 -9.75 8.34 5.06
C PHE A 123 -10.80 7.31 5.48
N LEU A 124 -11.72 7.72 6.34
CA LEU A 124 -12.79 6.87 6.85
C LEU A 124 -13.69 6.40 5.69
N LEU A 125 -14.15 7.33 4.85
CA LEU A 125 -14.98 7.03 3.68
C LEU A 125 -14.30 6.04 2.73
N LYS A 126 -12.99 6.22 2.46
CA LYS A 126 -12.24 5.30 1.61
C LYS A 126 -12.12 3.90 2.22
N ASN A 127 -11.88 3.81 3.53
CA ASN A 127 -11.85 2.52 4.24
C ASN A 127 -13.22 1.83 4.21
N ILE A 128 -14.31 2.57 4.46
CA ILE A 128 -15.68 2.05 4.37
C ILE A 128 -15.96 1.53 2.96
N ARG A 129 -15.58 2.27 1.91
CA ARG A 129 -15.74 1.83 0.52
C ARG A 129 -15.06 0.49 0.29
N VAL A 130 -13.82 0.33 0.75
CA VAL A 130 -13.07 -0.92 0.63
C VAL A 130 -13.78 -2.02 1.42
N SER A 131 -14.18 -1.79 2.66
CA SER A 131 -14.92 -2.77 3.47
C SER A 131 -16.22 -3.23 2.80
N LEU A 132 -17.02 -2.31 2.25
CA LEU A 132 -18.24 -2.64 1.52
C LEU A 132 -17.96 -3.45 0.25
N GLN A 133 -16.92 -3.08 -0.49
CA GLN A 133 -16.47 -3.86 -1.65
C GLN A 133 -16.04 -5.28 -1.24
N TRP A 134 -15.41 -5.42 -0.07
CA TRP A 134 -15.03 -6.71 0.49
C TRP A 134 -16.21 -7.56 0.95
N ILE A 135 -17.27 -6.95 1.48
CA ILE A 135 -18.46 -7.65 1.98
C ILE A 135 -19.39 -8.06 0.82
N PHE A 136 -19.70 -7.12 -0.07
CA PHE A 136 -20.78 -7.30 -1.06
C PHE A 136 -20.29 -7.71 -2.44
N PHE A 137 -19.11 -7.25 -2.87
CA PHE A 137 -18.60 -7.44 -4.23
C PHE A 137 -17.45 -8.44 -4.32
N SER A 138 -17.04 -9.04 -3.20
CA SER A 138 -16.09 -10.13 -3.22
C SER A 138 -16.78 -11.42 -3.60
N LYS A 139 -16.52 -11.91 -4.81
CA LYS A 139 -16.97 -13.24 -5.25
C LYS A 139 -16.43 -14.29 -4.28
N VAL A 140 -17.32 -15.08 -3.68
CA VAL A 140 -16.93 -16.24 -2.86
C VAL A 140 -16.33 -17.28 -3.79
N GLN A 141 -15.00 -17.41 -3.78
CA GLN A 141 -14.26 -18.36 -4.61
C GLN A 141 -13.19 -19.08 -3.78
N ARG A 142 -12.96 -20.37 -4.08
CA ARG A 142 -11.87 -21.15 -3.46
C ARG A 142 -10.53 -20.70 -4.06
N GLY A 143 -9.92 -19.68 -3.48
CA GLY A 143 -8.64 -19.11 -3.94
C GLY A 143 -8.43 -17.65 -3.49
N PRO A 144 -7.34 -16.98 -3.91
CA PRO A 144 -7.13 -15.56 -3.64
C PRO A 144 -8.30 -14.75 -4.23
N ARG A 145 -8.89 -13.88 -3.40
CA ARG A 145 -10.02 -13.04 -3.81
C ARG A 145 -9.58 -12.04 -4.87
N THR A 146 -10.18 -12.10 -6.05
CA THR A 146 -9.96 -11.11 -7.11
C THR A 146 -10.91 -9.94 -6.88
N ILE A 147 -10.37 -8.79 -6.51
CA ILE A 147 -11.13 -7.55 -6.42
C ILE A 147 -11.22 -6.98 -7.83
N HIS A 148 -12.39 -7.04 -8.45
CA HIS A 148 -12.66 -6.27 -9.66
C HIS A 148 -12.95 -4.83 -9.22
N GLU A 149 -11.99 -3.92 -9.46
CA GLU A 149 -12.11 -2.51 -9.09
C GLU A 149 -13.26 -1.81 -9.82
N ASP A 150 -13.68 -2.34 -10.98
CA ASP A 150 -14.73 -1.77 -11.83
C ASP A 150 -16.16 -1.98 -11.30
N LEU A 151 -16.40 -2.98 -10.45
CA LEU A 151 -17.74 -3.31 -9.95
C LEU A 151 -18.25 -2.33 -8.88
N PHE A 152 -17.35 -1.67 -8.15
CA PHE A 152 -17.70 -0.69 -7.10
C PHE A 152 -16.88 0.59 -7.27
N ARG A 153 -17.13 1.28 -8.38
CA ARG A 153 -16.57 2.60 -8.66
C ARG A 153 -16.99 3.61 -7.59
N PHE A 154 -16.15 4.62 -7.40
CA PHE A 154 -16.38 5.68 -6.40
C PHE A 154 -17.74 6.37 -6.58
N ASP A 155 -18.22 6.45 -7.82
CA ASP A 155 -19.52 7.04 -8.19
C ASP A 155 -20.69 6.30 -7.53
N LEU A 156 -20.65 4.96 -7.51
CA LEU A 156 -21.67 4.13 -6.86
C LEU A 156 -21.66 4.32 -5.34
N PHE A 157 -20.47 4.42 -4.75
CA PHE A 157 -20.31 4.66 -3.31
C PHE A 157 -20.87 6.02 -2.89
N HIS A 158 -20.66 7.07 -3.68
CA HIS A 158 -21.24 8.39 -3.43
C HIS A 158 -22.77 8.33 -3.42
N LEU A 159 -23.38 7.61 -4.37
CA LEU A 159 -24.84 7.42 -4.41
C LEU A 159 -25.35 6.66 -3.18
N PHE A 160 -24.67 5.60 -2.74
CA PHE A 160 -25.05 4.87 -1.52
C PHE A 160 -24.96 5.74 -0.26
N VAL A 161 -23.89 6.53 -0.12
CA VAL A 161 -23.74 7.48 0.99
C VAL A 161 -24.84 8.53 0.94
N TRP A 162 -25.14 9.07 -0.26
CA TRP A 162 -26.19 10.06 -0.46
C TRP A 162 -27.58 9.53 -0.11
N GLU A 163 -27.94 8.34 -0.59
CA GLU A 163 -29.21 7.68 -0.25
C GLU A 163 -29.31 7.33 1.24
N GLY A 164 -28.20 6.88 1.85
CA GLY A 164 -28.13 6.63 3.29
C GLY A 164 -28.34 7.91 4.12
N LEU A 165 -27.69 9.02 3.72
CA LEU A 165 -27.88 10.33 4.32
C LEU A 165 -29.32 10.82 4.15
N ARG A 166 -29.89 10.68 2.94
CA ARG A 166 -31.28 11.05 2.65
C ARG A 166 -32.27 10.30 3.54
N LYS A 167 -32.10 8.98 3.71
CA LYS A 167 -32.94 8.16 4.59
C LYS A 167 -32.81 8.53 6.06
N LYS A 168 -31.59 8.81 6.55
CA LYS A 168 -31.36 9.17 7.96
C LYS A 168 -31.77 10.60 8.30
N LEU A 169 -31.53 11.55 7.40
CA LEU A 169 -31.73 12.99 7.64
C LEU A 169 -33.11 13.48 7.16
N LYS A 170 -33.92 12.62 6.53
CA LYS A 170 -35.26 12.94 6.00
C LYS A 170 -35.29 14.27 5.23
N PHE A 171 -34.29 14.52 4.38
CA PHE A 171 -34.21 15.78 3.63
C PHE A 171 -35.52 16.02 2.84
N VAL A 172 -36.23 17.09 3.21
CA VAL A 172 -37.45 17.54 2.54
C VAL A 172 -37.07 17.95 1.11
N THR A 173 -37.50 17.14 0.15
CA THR A 173 -37.26 17.38 -1.28
C THR A 173 -38.42 18.21 -1.83
N VAL A 174 -38.65 19.40 -1.26
CA VAL A 174 -39.57 20.37 -1.87
C VAL A 174 -38.71 21.43 -2.51
N ILE A 175 -38.36 21.20 -3.78
CA ILE A 175 -37.86 22.27 -4.64
C ILE A 175 -39.13 22.95 -5.16
N SER A 176 -39.59 23.99 -4.46
CA SER A 176 -40.62 24.88 -5.01
C SER A 176 -40.02 25.60 -6.21
N VAL A 177 -40.34 25.12 -7.42
CA VAL A 177 -40.00 25.77 -8.68
C VAL A 177 -40.70 27.13 -8.71
N LEU A 178 -39.93 28.21 -8.57
CA LEU A 178 -40.43 29.59 -8.47
C LEU A 178 -40.49 30.29 -9.84
N ARG A 179 -40.66 29.54 -10.94
CA ARG A 179 -40.79 30.12 -12.28
C ARG A 179 -42.01 29.55 -12.98
N ARG A 180 -43.12 30.30 -12.90
CA ARG A 180 -44.22 30.23 -13.86
C ARG A 180 -43.71 30.86 -15.16
N ILE A 181 -43.64 30.07 -16.23
CA ILE A 181 -43.48 30.62 -17.57
C ILE A 181 -44.86 31.18 -17.93
N SER A 182 -44.97 32.51 -18.03
CA SER A 182 -46.12 33.18 -18.65
C SER A 182 -45.96 33.20 -20.15
#